data_AF-R5EQA1-F1
#
_entry.id   AF-R5EQA1-F1
#
_cell.length_a   1.000
_cell.length_b   1.000
_cell.length_c   1.000
_cell.angle_alpha   90.00
_cell.angle_beta   90.00
_cell.angle_gamma   90.00
#
_symmetry.space_group_name_H-M   'P 1'
#
loop_
_entity.id
_entity.type
_entity.pdbx_description
1 polymer ?
#
loop_
_entity_poly.entity_id
_entity_poly.type
_entity_poly.pdbx_seq_one_letter_code
_entity_poly.pdbx_strand_id
1 'polypeptide(L)' 'MPLQPVAPDQPENVQFMWFYGLHANNCGTCVKKPMTQCSGEEIMREFLYYCGLEDKIDEIMPHITSQFMPRKLILFPD' A
#
# COMPACT_ATOMS: atom_id res chain seq x y z
N MET A 1 0.10 9.50 10.73
CA MET A 1 0.00 9.72 9.27
C MET A 1 0.77 10.98 8.92
N PRO A 2 1.64 11.00 7.91
CA PRO A 2 2.36 12.20 7.53
C PRO A 2 1.40 13.28 7.03
N LEU A 3 1.79 14.55 7.17
CA LEU A 3 1.07 15.68 6.58
C LEU A 3 1.03 15.49 5.06
N GLN A 4 -0.14 15.71 4.46
CA GLN A 4 -0.36 15.59 3.02
C GLN A 4 -0.39 16.99 2.39
N PRO A 5 0.06 17.17 1.14
CA PRO A 5 0.73 16.16 0.30
C PRO A 5 2.19 15.94 0.73
N VAL A 6 2.70 14.71 0.60
CA VAL A 6 4.12 14.39 0.86
C VAL A 6 5.01 14.64 -0.35
N ALA A 7 4.45 14.67 -1.56
CA ALA A 7 5.15 15.01 -2.79
C ALA A 7 4.48 16.22 -3.47
N PRO A 8 5.24 17.13 -4.13
CA PRO A 8 4.67 18.33 -4.77
C PRO A 8 3.58 18.05 -5.80
N ASP A 9 3.64 16.90 -6.47
CA ASP A 9 2.75 16.47 -7.56
C ASP A 9 1.72 15.41 -7.11
N GLN A 10 1.55 15.21 -5.80
CA GLN A 10 0.56 14.26 -5.28
C GLN A 10 -0.87 14.75 -5.56
N PRO A 11 -1.72 13.95 -6.23
CA PRO A 11 -3.11 14.33 -6.48
C PRO A 11 -3.92 14.51 -5.18
N GLU A 12 -4.87 15.44 -5.17
CA GLU A 12 -5.71 15.73 -3.99
C GLU A 12 -6.51 14.52 -3.48
N ASN A 13 -6.88 13.60 -4.38
CA ASN A 13 -7.64 12.39 -4.07
C ASN A 13 -6.76 11.17 -3.73
N VAL A 14 -5.44 11.35 -3.61
CA VAL A 14 -4.49 10.30 -3.24
C VAL A 14 -3.94 10.59 -1.85
N GLN A 15 -3.90 9.58 -0.99
CA GLN A 15 -3.27 9.67 0.33
C GLN A 15 -2.07 8.74 0.41
N PHE A 16 -0.96 9.26 0.93
CA PHE A 16 0.22 8.45 1.22
C PHE A 16 0.20 7.93 2.65
N MET A 17 0.38 6.62 2.79
CA MET A 17 0.56 5.94 4.06
C MET A 17 1.86 5.16 4.05
N TRP A 18 2.50 5.05 5.22
CA TRP A 18 3.72 4.26 5.39
C TRP A 18 3.59 3.37 6.62
N PHE A 19 4.02 2.11 6.46
CA PHE A 19 3.92 1.08 7.48
C PHE A 19 5.26 0.34 7.59
N TYR A 20 5.53 -0.20 8.78
CA TYR A 20 6.67 -1.08 9.02
C TYR A 20 6.29 -2.15 10.06
N GLY A 21 6.92 -3.32 9.96
CA GLY A 21 6.76 -4.41 10.91
C GLY A 21 8.06 -4.64 11.69
N LEU A 22 8.00 -4.54 13.02
CA LEU A 22 9.17 -4.77 13.90
C LEU A 22 9.63 -6.24 13.90
N HIS A 23 8.70 -7.17 13.72
CA HIS A 23 8.95 -8.60 13.71
C HIS A 23 8.70 -9.22 12.34
N ALA A 24 9.37 -8.68 11.31
CA ALA A 24 9.12 -9.02 9.90
C ALA A 24 9.35 -10.51 9.55
N ASN A 25 10.08 -11.26 10.39
CA ASN A 25 10.33 -12.68 10.20
C ASN A 25 9.26 -13.59 10.83
N ASN A 26 8.35 -13.05 11.63
CA ASN A 26 7.24 -13.80 12.19
C ASN A 26 6.09 -13.87 11.17
N CYS A 27 5.34 -14.96 11.18
CA CYS A 27 4.13 -15.08 10.36
C CYS A 27 3.06 -14.09 10.82
N GLY A 28 2.36 -13.48 9.85
CA GLY A 28 1.19 -12.63 10.11
C GLY A 28 -0.03 -13.39 10.64
N THR A 29 -1.04 -12.62 11.06
CA THR A 29 -2.29 -13.12 11.62
C THR A 29 -3.29 -13.50 10.52
N CYS A 30 -3.42 -12.69 9.47
CA CYS A 30 -4.25 -12.98 8.31
C CYS A 30 -3.41 -13.69 7.23
N VAL A 31 -2.31 -13.08 6.84
CA VAL A 31 -1.34 -13.64 5.88
C VAL A 31 -0.34 -14.50 6.64
N LYS A 32 -0.45 -15.82 6.49
CA LYS A 32 0.39 -16.82 7.19
C LYS A 32 1.80 -16.95 6.60
N LYS A 33 2.47 -15.82 6.35
CA LYS A 33 3.83 -15.72 5.83
C LYS A 33 4.60 -14.65 6.60
N PRO A 34 5.94 -14.75 6.69
CA PRO A 34 6.78 -13.64 7.12
C PRO A 34 6.58 -12.42 6.21
N MET A 35 6.51 -11.21 6.79
CA MET A 35 6.35 -9.96 6.03
C MET A 35 7.45 -9.77 4.97
N THR A 36 8.66 -10.28 5.22
CA THR A 36 9.79 -10.25 4.27
C THR A 36 9.54 -11.05 2.99
N GLN A 37 8.53 -11.92 2.98
CA GLN A 37 8.13 -12.77 1.85
C GLN A 37 6.77 -12.36 1.27
N CYS A 38 6.15 -11.30 1.80
CA CYS A 38 4.86 -10.81 1.34
C CYS A 38 5.03 -9.83 0.17
N SER A 39 4.12 -9.91 -0.80
CA SER A 39 3.87 -8.85 -1.77
C SER A 39 3.21 -7.62 -1.11
N GLY A 40 3.17 -6.49 -1.81
CA GLY A 40 2.45 -5.30 -1.33
C GLY A 40 0.95 -5.55 -1.12
N GLU A 41 0.35 -6.40 -1.95
CA GLU A 41 -1.04 -6.86 -1.78
C GLU A 41 -1.23 -7.60 -0.46
N GLU A 42 -0.35 -8.55 -0.16
CA GLU A 42 -0.44 -9.33 1.07
C GLU A 42 -0.21 -8.48 2.32
N ILE A 43 0.68 -7.50 2.25
CA ILE A 43 0.88 -6.52 3.34
C ILE A 43 -0.39 -5.67 3.53
N MET A 44 -1.03 -5.22 2.45
CA MET A 44 -2.28 -4.46 2.52
C MET A 44 -3.42 -5.30 3.09
N ARG A 45 -3.51 -6.58 2.71
CA ARG A 45 -4.50 -7.53 3.24
C ARG A 45 -4.35 -7.72 4.76
N GLU A 46 -3.12 -7.89 5.24
CA GLU A 46 -2.81 -7.98 6.67
C GLU A 46 -3.18 -6.68 7.41
N PHE A 47 -2.91 -5.51 6.81
CA PHE A 47 -3.30 -4.21 7.38
C PHE A 47 -4.83 -4.06 7.49
N LEU A 48 -5.56 -4.35 6.42
CA LEU A 48 -7.03 -4.26 6.40
C LEU A 48 -7.68 -5.21 7.41
N TYR A 49 -7.07 -6.40 7.62
CA TYR A 49 -7.48 -7.32 8.68
C TYR A 49 -7.40 -6.66 10.07
N TYR A 50 -6.29 -6.00 10.43
CA TYR A 50 -6.18 -5.30 11.71
C TYR A 50 -7.12 -4.09 11.83
N CYS A 51 -7.53 -3.49 10.71
CA CYS A 51 -8.56 -2.46 10.68
C CYS A 51 -9.99 -2.99 10.81
N GLY A 52 -10.19 -4.31 10.81
CA GLY A 52 -11.52 -4.93 10.81
C GLY A 52 -12.28 -4.75 9.49
N LEU A 53 -11.56 -4.57 8.38
CA LEU A 53 -12.10 -4.31 7.03
C LEU A 53 -11.90 -5.52 6.10
N GLU A 54 -11.94 -6.72 6.66
CA GLU A 54 -11.68 -7.98 5.94
C GLU A 54 -12.66 -8.22 4.80
N ASP A 55 -13.90 -7.76 4.98
CA ASP A 55 -15.01 -7.85 4.03
C ASP A 55 -14.86 -6.92 2.82
N LYS A 56 -14.02 -5.89 2.92
CA LYS A 56 -13.79 -4.89 1.86
C LYS A 56 -12.51 -5.09 1.07
N ILE A 57 -11.75 -6.14 1.38
CA ILE A 57 -10.45 -6.39 0.75
C ILE A 57 -10.62 -6.52 -0.77
N ASP A 58 -11.60 -7.28 -1.24
CA ASP A 58 -11.82 -7.50 -2.68
C ASP A 58 -12.30 -6.24 -3.42
N GLU A 59 -12.86 -5.25 -2.72
CA GLU A 59 -13.23 -3.95 -3.29
C GLU A 59 -12.02 -3.00 -3.39
N ILE A 60 -11.12 -3.04 -2.40
CA ILE A 60 -9.99 -2.11 -2.28
C ILE A 60 -8.79 -2.57 -3.13
N MET A 61 -8.57 -3.87 -3.20
CA MET A 61 -7.41 -4.49 -3.84
C MET A 61 -7.25 -4.27 -5.36
N PRO A 62 -8.30 -4.19 -6.20
CA PRO A 62 -8.17 -4.01 -7.65
C PRO A 62 -7.40 -2.75 -8.07
N HIS A 63 -7.30 -1.75 -7.19
CA HIS A 63 -6.69 -0.46 -7.50
C HIS A 63 -5.30 -0.26 -6.88
N ILE A 64 -4.84 -1.16 -6.01
CA ILE A 64 -3.63 -0.95 -5.20
C ILE A 64 -2.34 -0.99 -6.03
N THR A 65 -2.32 -1.74 -7.13
CA THR A 65 -1.15 -1.86 -8.02
C THR A 65 -1.19 -0.90 -9.21
N SER A 66 -2.26 -0.12 -9.36
CA SER A 66 -2.42 0.85 -10.46
C SER A 66 -1.24 1.83 -10.55
N GLN A 67 -0.65 2.18 -9.41
CA GLN A 67 0.52 3.05 -9.30
C GLN A 67 1.81 2.48 -9.93
N PHE A 68 1.91 1.16 -10.10
CA PHE A 68 3.04 0.46 -10.74
C PHE A 68 2.82 0.21 -12.24
N MET A 69 1.67 0.62 -12.78
CA MET A 69 1.43 0.59 -14.23
C MET A 69 2.44 1.52 -14.93
N PRO A 70 2.96 1.15 -16.11
CA PRO A 70 3.91 1.99 -16.85
C PRO A 70 3.31 3.38 -17.11
N ARG A 71 3.89 4.41 -16.50
CA ARG A 71 3.55 5.81 -16.77
C ARG A 71 4.60 6.40 -17.71
N LYS A 72 4.13 7.06 -18.77
CA LYS A 72 5.00 7.73 -19.74
C LYS A 72 5.66 8.92 -19.04
N LEU A 73 6.99 9.00 -19.05
CA LEU A 73 7.68 10.22 -18.64
C LEU A 73 7.31 11.33 -19.62
N ILE A 74 6.61 12.36 -19.16
CA ILE A 74 6.54 13.63 -19.86
C ILE A 74 7.72 14.42 -19.29
N LEU A 75 8.82 14.47 -20.05
CA LEU A 75 9.94 15.35 -19.73
C LEU A 75 9.41 16.78 -19.75
N PHE A 76 9.44 17.47 -18.61
CA PHE A 76 9.18 18.90 -18.53
C PHE A 76 10.25 19.61 -19.38
N PRO A 77 9.90 20.44 -20.37
CA PRO A 77 10.83 21.43 -20.89
C PRO A 77 11.04 22.50 -19.81
N ASP A 78 12.29 22.97 -19.69
CA ASP A 78 12.78 23.92 -18.68
C ASP A 78 11.86 25.13 -18.40
#